data_AF-A0A3P9H8H2-F1
#
_entry.id   AF-A0A3P9H8H2-F1
#
_cell.length_a   1.000
_cell.length_b   1.000
_cell.length_c   1.000
_cell.angle_alpha   90.00
_cell.angle_beta   90.00
_cell.angle_gamma   90.00
#
_symmetry.space_group_name_H-M   'P 1'
#
loop_
_entity.id
_entity.type
_entity.pdbx_description
1 polymer ?
#
loop_
_entity_poly.entity_id
_entity_poly.type
_entity_poly.pdbx_seq_one_letter_code
_entity_poly.pdbx_strand_id
1 'polypeptide(L)'
;MTTGILWTACVWTYRGILCTCRFLWICPYNAVKFLPREKRITEDKTNALHKRLNKTERDILSLKTRIACERASWERRFNDLQRQQEELRNQVQSWRKSRGPHRVFLPHSPMDLQLGHRVRIMLPSGRISTGTVRFLGHLQGEADLHLGVELHASDAAQCDGCYKGQSYFEKSGYGAFVPFHKLLMAWE
;
A
#
# COMPACT_ATOMS: atom_id res chain seq x y z
N MET A 1 -44.83 104.85 -34.06
CA MET A 1 -43.99 104.64 -32.85
C MET A 1 -44.11 103.21 -32.28
N THR A 2 -44.38 102.20 -33.11
CA THR A 2 -44.63 100.81 -32.66
C THR A 2 -43.52 99.82 -33.06
N THR A 3 -42.59 100.22 -33.92
CA THR A 3 -41.52 99.36 -34.45
C THR A 3 -40.29 99.23 -33.53
N GLY A 4 -40.01 100.23 -32.69
CA GLY A 4 -38.84 100.20 -31.78
C GLY A 4 -39.01 99.32 -30.53
N ILE A 5 -40.25 99.16 -30.06
CA ILE A 5 -40.56 98.37 -28.85
C ILE A 5 -40.54 96.87 -29.16
N LEU A 6 -40.99 96.48 -30.36
CA LEU A 6 -40.96 95.09 -30.81
C LEU A 6 -39.52 94.59 -31.04
N TRP A 7 -38.64 95.46 -31.58
CA TRP A 7 -37.22 95.14 -31.80
C TRP A 7 -36.47 94.93 -30.49
N THR A 8 -36.71 95.78 -29.49
CA THR A 8 -36.08 95.64 -28.18
C THR A 8 -36.59 94.39 -27.45
N ALA A 9 -37.88 94.08 -27.49
CA ALA A 9 -38.41 92.85 -26.92
C ALA A 9 -37.78 91.57 -27.55
N CYS A 10 -37.63 91.52 -28.87
CA CYS A 10 -36.99 90.40 -29.57
C CYS A 10 -35.49 90.25 -29.25
N VAL A 11 -34.76 91.35 -29.08
CA VAL A 11 -33.33 91.30 -28.73
C VAL A 11 -33.14 90.78 -27.30
N TRP A 12 -34.06 91.11 -26.37
CA TRP A 12 -33.99 90.64 -24.98
C TRP A 12 -34.34 89.15 -24.84
N THR A 13 -35.33 88.64 -25.58
CA THR A 13 -35.64 87.20 -25.59
C THR A 13 -34.53 86.39 -26.24
N TYR A 14 -33.92 86.87 -27.34
CA TYR A 14 -32.80 86.20 -27.98
C TYR A 14 -31.55 86.17 -27.10
N ARG A 15 -31.24 87.26 -26.38
CA ARG A 15 -30.14 87.30 -25.40
C ARG A 15 -30.39 86.41 -24.20
N GLY A 16 -31.62 86.34 -23.68
CA GLY A 16 -31.99 85.45 -22.58
C GLY A 16 -31.87 83.96 -22.95
N ILE A 17 -32.40 83.59 -24.13
CA ILE A 17 -32.38 82.21 -24.65
C ILE A 17 -30.95 81.74 -24.95
N LEU A 18 -30.12 82.59 -25.57
CA LEU A 18 -28.69 82.30 -25.78
C LEU A 18 -27.94 82.09 -24.45
N CYS A 19 -28.32 82.79 -23.40
CA CYS A 19 -27.71 82.63 -22.08
C CYS A 19 -28.09 81.28 -21.44
N THR A 20 -29.36 80.87 -21.53
CA THR A 20 -29.80 79.55 -21.04
C THR A 20 -29.23 78.39 -21.85
N CYS A 21 -29.07 78.54 -23.18
CA CYS A 21 -28.43 77.54 -24.03
C CYS A 21 -26.94 77.35 -23.72
N ARG A 22 -26.25 78.42 -23.29
CA ARG A 22 -24.85 78.33 -22.87
C ARG A 22 -24.69 77.53 -21.57
N PHE A 23 -25.60 77.72 -20.61
CA PHE A 23 -25.60 76.95 -19.37
C PHE A 23 -26.03 75.48 -19.55
N LEU A 24 -26.97 75.19 -20.47
CA LEU A 24 -27.36 73.81 -20.77
C LEU A 24 -26.25 72.99 -21.46
N TRP A 25 -25.33 73.63 -22.18
CA TRP A 25 -24.26 72.92 -22.89
C TRP A 25 -23.00 72.72 -22.04
N ILE A 26 -22.71 73.63 -21.10
CA ILE A 26 -21.52 73.55 -20.24
C ILE A 26 -21.64 72.44 -19.18
N CYS A 27 -22.84 72.18 -18.65
CA CYS A 27 -23.06 71.13 -17.63
C CYS A 27 -22.74 69.70 -18.10
N PRO A 28 -23.21 69.21 -19.27
CA PRO A 28 -22.89 67.85 -19.73
C PRO A 28 -21.43 67.72 -20.18
N TYR A 29 -20.82 68.77 -20.75
CA TYR A 29 -19.46 68.67 -21.31
C TYR A 29 -18.37 68.59 -20.23
N ASN A 30 -18.58 69.21 -19.07
CA ASN A 30 -17.64 69.06 -17.94
C ASN A 30 -17.81 67.73 -17.19
N ALA A 31 -19.03 67.20 -17.05
CA ALA A 31 -19.26 65.92 -16.34
C ALA A 31 -18.59 64.71 -17.01
N VAL A 32 -18.52 64.68 -18.36
CA VAL A 32 -17.89 63.57 -19.12
C VAL A 32 -16.36 63.60 -19.04
N LYS A 33 -15.76 64.77 -18.79
CA LYS A 33 -14.30 64.94 -18.68
C LYS A 33 -13.76 64.56 -17.29
N PHE A 34 -14.65 64.50 -16.29
CA PHE A 34 -14.34 64.12 -14.91
C PHE A 34 -14.73 62.68 -14.55
N LEU A 35 -15.28 61.90 -15.48
CA LEU A 35 -15.32 60.45 -15.29
C LEU A 35 -13.86 59.98 -15.20
N PRO A 36 -13.41 59.44 -14.05
CA PRO A 36 -12.10 58.82 -13.96
C PRO A 36 -12.03 57.83 -15.11
N ARG A 37 -10.89 57.78 -15.81
CA ARG A 37 -10.70 56.92 -16.98
C ARG A 37 -10.73 55.46 -16.51
N GLU A 38 -11.94 54.95 -16.30
CA GLU A 38 -12.27 53.71 -15.61
C GLU A 38 -11.56 52.52 -16.28
N LYS A 39 -11.41 52.62 -17.61
CA LYS A 39 -10.63 51.71 -18.45
C LYS A 39 -9.18 51.52 -17.99
N ARG A 40 -8.48 52.57 -17.53
CA ARG A 40 -7.07 52.45 -17.09
C ARG A 40 -6.94 51.75 -15.74
N ILE A 41 -7.84 52.05 -14.80
CA ILE A 41 -7.82 51.41 -13.48
C ILE A 41 -8.16 49.91 -13.60
N THR A 42 -9.05 49.54 -14.53
CA THR A 42 -9.33 48.14 -14.84
C THR A 42 -8.16 47.44 -15.52
N GLU A 43 -7.47 48.09 -16.47
CA GLU A 43 -6.28 47.54 -17.16
C GLU A 43 -5.09 47.31 -16.20
N ASP A 44 -4.84 48.22 -15.26
CA ASP A 44 -3.76 48.03 -14.28
C ASP A 44 -4.06 46.88 -13.30
N LYS A 45 -5.32 46.76 -12.87
CA LYS A 45 -5.78 45.64 -12.04
C LYS A 45 -5.70 44.30 -12.80
N THR A 46 -6.10 44.26 -14.07
CA THR A 46 -6.01 43.04 -14.87
C THR A 46 -4.55 42.66 -15.13
N ASN A 47 -3.66 43.60 -15.42
CA ASN A 47 -2.23 43.34 -15.60
C ASN A 47 -1.57 42.80 -14.31
N ALA A 48 -1.90 43.37 -13.15
CA ALA A 48 -1.43 42.88 -11.86
C ALA A 48 -1.93 41.46 -11.56
N LEU A 49 -3.18 41.15 -11.89
CA LEU A 49 -3.75 39.82 -11.74
C LEU A 49 -3.08 38.80 -12.66
N HIS A 50 -2.86 39.13 -13.94
CA HIS A 50 -2.14 38.26 -14.88
C HIS A 50 -0.71 37.96 -14.39
N LYS A 51 -0.01 38.97 -13.86
CA LYS A 51 1.33 38.77 -13.30
C LYS A 51 1.32 37.82 -12.10
N ARG A 52 0.31 37.92 -11.23
CA ARG A 52 0.13 37.01 -10.08
C ARG A 52 -0.22 35.60 -10.54
N LEU A 53 -1.12 35.46 -11.51
CA LEU A 53 -1.49 34.19 -12.11
C LEU A 53 -0.27 33.47 -12.70
N ASN A 54 0.50 34.14 -13.57
CA ASN A 54 1.70 33.57 -14.19
C ASN A 54 2.80 33.23 -13.17
N LYS A 55 2.84 33.92 -12.02
CA LYS A 55 3.72 33.54 -10.91
C LYS A 55 3.22 32.24 -10.25
N THR A 56 1.94 32.18 -9.89
CA THR A 56 1.35 30.99 -9.27
C THR A 56 1.40 29.77 -10.19
N GLU A 57 1.24 29.95 -11.51
CA GLU A 57 1.38 28.86 -12.48
C GLU A 57 2.79 28.27 -12.49
N ARG A 58 3.82 29.13 -12.42
CA ARG A 58 5.22 28.69 -12.32
C ARG A 58 5.50 27.98 -11.00
N ASP A 59 4.97 28.50 -9.90
CA ASP A 59 5.11 27.87 -8.59
C ASP A 59 4.43 26.48 -8.57
N ILE A 60 3.23 26.37 -9.15
CA ILE A 60 2.51 25.10 -9.30
C ILE A 60 3.30 24.13 -10.17
N LEU A 61 3.86 24.58 -11.30
CA LEU A 61 4.68 23.74 -12.17
C LEU A 61 5.94 23.26 -11.43
N SER A 62 6.62 24.13 -10.69
CA SER A 62 7.78 23.76 -9.87
C SER A 62 7.42 22.69 -8.83
N LEU A 63 6.29 22.86 -8.13
CA LEU A 63 5.81 21.88 -7.14
C LEU A 63 5.44 20.55 -7.80
N LYS A 64 4.75 20.58 -8.95
CA LYS A 64 4.42 19.37 -9.72
C LYS A 64 5.68 18.60 -10.11
N THR A 65 6.71 19.30 -10.60
CA THR A 65 7.98 18.66 -10.95
C THR A 65 8.65 18.05 -9.73
N ARG A 66 8.69 18.74 -8.58
CA ARG A 66 9.26 18.21 -7.34
C ARG A 66 8.53 16.95 -6.87
N ILE A 67 7.20 16.97 -6.84
CA ILE A 67 6.38 15.81 -6.46
C ILE A 67 6.63 14.64 -7.42
N ALA A 68 6.72 14.90 -8.73
CA ALA A 68 7.03 13.87 -9.71
C ALA A 68 8.42 13.26 -9.50
N CYS A 69 9.44 14.08 -9.24
CA CYS A 69 10.79 13.62 -8.92
C CYS A 69 10.83 12.79 -7.63
N GLU A 70 10.13 13.24 -6.59
CA GLU A 70 10.02 12.51 -5.32
C GLU A 70 9.32 11.16 -5.53
N ARG A 71 8.21 11.12 -6.26
CA ARG A 71 7.52 9.86 -6.61
C ARG A 71 8.43 8.89 -7.37
N ALA A 72 9.15 9.37 -8.38
CA ALA A 72 10.10 8.54 -9.12
C ALA A 72 11.25 8.04 -8.21
N SER A 73 11.68 8.84 -7.24
CA SER A 73 12.68 8.41 -6.24
C SER A 73 12.13 7.31 -5.34
N TRP A 74 10.89 7.47 -4.86
CA TRP A 74 10.20 6.47 -4.05
C TRP A 74 9.97 5.16 -4.80
N GLU A 75 9.53 5.22 -6.06
CA GLU A 75 9.33 4.04 -6.90
C GLU A 75 10.64 3.26 -7.11
N ARG A 76 11.77 3.95 -7.34
CA ARG A 76 13.08 3.28 -7.43
C ARG A 76 13.45 2.57 -6.12
N ARG A 77 13.35 3.27 -4.99
CA ARG A 77 13.64 2.68 -3.67
C ARG A 77 12.73 1.50 -3.36
N PHE A 78 11.45 1.59 -3.70
CA PHE A 78 10.50 0.51 -3.53
C PHE A 78 10.87 -0.73 -4.37
N ASN A 79 11.23 -0.52 -5.63
CA ASN A 79 11.68 -1.61 -6.50
C ASN A 79 12.98 -2.26 -5.99
N ASP A 80 13.93 -1.47 -5.50
CA ASP A 80 15.17 -1.98 -4.91
C ASP A 80 14.90 -2.80 -3.64
N LEU A 81 14.01 -2.33 -2.76
CA LEU A 81 13.58 -3.08 -1.59
C LEU A 81 12.91 -4.41 -1.99
N GLN A 82 12.07 -4.40 -3.02
CA GLN A 82 11.41 -5.61 -3.51
C GLN A 82 12.42 -6.61 -4.08
N ARG A 83 13.48 -6.14 -4.76
CA ARG A 83 14.59 -6.98 -5.21
C ARG A 83 15.36 -7.58 -4.05
N GLN A 84 15.70 -6.78 -3.04
CA GLN A 84 16.40 -7.26 -1.85
C GLN A 84 15.59 -8.32 -1.11
N GLN A 85 14.27 -8.14 -1.01
CA GLN A 85 13.38 -9.13 -0.41
C GLN A 85 13.41 -10.46 -1.19
N GLU A 86 13.35 -10.40 -2.52
CA GLU A 86 13.40 -11.60 -3.37
C GLU A 86 14.78 -12.26 -3.33
N GLU A 87 15.87 -11.49 -3.27
CA GLU A 87 17.22 -12.02 -3.09
C GLU A 87 17.37 -12.75 -1.75
N LEU A 88 16.91 -12.16 -0.64
CA LEU A 88 16.90 -12.81 0.67
C LEU A 88 16.07 -14.09 0.66
N ARG A 89 14.90 -14.06 0.01
CA ARG A 89 14.04 -15.25 -0.14
C ARG A 89 14.74 -16.35 -0.93
N ASN A 90 15.38 -16.02 -2.04
CA ASN A 90 16.15 -16.97 -2.86
C ASN A 90 17.38 -17.49 -2.11
N GLN A 91 18.04 -16.64 -1.31
CA GLN A 91 19.11 -17.05 -0.42
C GLN A 91 18.57 -18.06 0.59
N VAL A 92 17.53 -17.77 1.36
CA VAL A 92 16.93 -18.73 2.30
C VAL A 92 16.54 -20.06 1.63
N GLN A 93 15.97 -20.01 0.42
CA GLN A 93 15.65 -21.21 -0.34
C GLN A 93 16.90 -21.99 -0.78
N SER A 94 17.95 -21.31 -1.22
CA SER A 94 19.24 -21.92 -1.55
C SER A 94 19.87 -22.55 -0.32
N TRP A 95 19.87 -21.87 0.83
CA TRP A 95 20.34 -22.40 2.12
C TRP A 95 19.53 -23.62 2.58
N ARG A 96 18.22 -23.69 2.27
CA ARG A 96 17.42 -24.90 2.50
C ARG A 96 17.84 -26.04 1.57
N LYS A 97 18.17 -25.74 0.31
CA LYS A 97 18.56 -26.74 -0.71
C LYS A 97 20.02 -27.21 -0.60
N SER A 98 20.93 -26.38 -0.10
CA SER A 98 22.38 -26.65 -0.04
C SER A 98 22.84 -27.36 1.22
N ARG A 99 21.96 -27.55 2.22
CA ARG A 99 22.24 -28.37 3.40
C ARG A 99 22.06 -29.86 3.08
N GLY A 100 23.11 -30.52 2.61
CA GLY A 100 23.23 -31.98 2.78
C GLY A 100 23.60 -32.36 4.23
N PRO A 101 23.76 -33.65 4.53
CA PRO A 101 22.68 -34.64 4.65
C PRO A 101 21.79 -34.36 5.88
N HIS A 102 20.48 -34.52 5.72
CA HIS A 102 19.43 -34.54 6.74
C HIS A 102 19.71 -33.71 8.00
N ARG A 103 19.31 -32.43 8.00
CA ARG A 103 19.46 -31.56 9.16
C ARG A 103 18.74 -32.18 10.36
N VAL A 104 19.52 -32.67 11.31
CA VAL A 104 19.01 -33.15 12.60
C VAL A 104 18.42 -31.97 13.37
N PHE A 105 17.18 -32.11 13.80
CA PHE A 105 16.52 -31.17 14.70
C PHE A 105 15.82 -31.90 15.84
N LEU A 106 15.58 -31.18 16.92
CA LEU A 106 14.75 -31.63 18.04
C LEU A 106 13.35 -31.03 17.81
N PRO A 107 12.33 -31.84 17.48
CA PRO A 107 10.98 -31.34 17.32
C PRO A 107 10.47 -30.78 18.65
N HIS A 108 10.05 -29.52 18.65
CA HIS A 108 9.49 -28.87 19.85
C HIS A 108 7.97 -29.01 19.89
N SER A 109 7.35 -29.20 18.73
CA SER A 109 5.93 -29.44 18.54
C SER A 109 5.71 -30.60 17.56
N PRO A 110 4.63 -31.38 17.69
CA PRO A 110 4.26 -32.37 16.68
C PRO A 110 4.01 -31.75 15.29
N MET A 111 3.76 -30.44 15.21
CA MET A 111 3.65 -29.70 13.95
C MET A 111 5.00 -29.57 13.21
N ASP A 112 6.13 -29.82 13.89
CA ASP A 112 7.46 -29.78 13.29
C ASP A 112 7.78 -31.08 12.51
N LEU A 113 6.94 -32.11 12.63
CA LEU A 113 7.11 -33.40 11.98
C LEU A 113 6.24 -33.52 10.73
N GLN A 114 6.78 -34.16 9.70
CA GLN A 114 6.07 -34.51 8.49
C GLN A 114 6.19 -36.01 8.22
N LEU A 115 5.22 -36.54 7.48
CA LEU A 115 5.27 -37.90 6.97
C LEU A 115 6.53 -38.08 6.12
N GLY A 116 7.24 -39.18 6.31
CA GLY A 116 8.50 -39.46 5.64
C GLY A 116 9.76 -38.94 6.35
N HIS A 117 9.64 -38.05 7.35
CA HIS A 117 10.79 -37.68 8.17
C HIS A 117 11.34 -38.91 8.90
N ARG A 118 12.65 -38.98 8.98
CA ARG A 118 13.35 -40.01 9.76
C ARG A 118 13.47 -39.52 11.20
N VAL A 119 13.19 -40.41 12.13
CA VAL A 119 13.09 -40.09 13.55
C VAL A 119 13.81 -41.13 14.38
N ARG A 120 14.34 -40.68 15.52
CA ARG A 120 14.87 -41.56 16.55
C ARG A 120 13.97 -41.43 17.77
N ILE A 121 13.38 -42.55 18.17
CA ILE A 121 12.34 -42.61 19.21
C ILE A 121 12.76 -43.56 20.32
N MET A 122 12.23 -43.32 21.51
CA MET A 122 12.30 -44.23 22.63
C MET A 122 11.05 -45.11 22.65
N LEU A 123 11.24 -46.42 22.46
CA LEU A 123 10.14 -47.37 22.53
C LEU A 123 9.64 -47.56 23.96
N PRO A 124 8.40 -48.05 24.16
CA PRO A 124 7.91 -48.45 25.47
C PRO A 124 8.80 -49.48 26.18
N SER A 125 9.56 -50.28 25.43
CA SER A 125 10.56 -51.23 25.96
C SER A 125 11.81 -50.56 26.54
N GLY A 126 11.95 -49.24 26.43
CA GLY A 126 13.12 -48.47 26.86
C GLY A 126 14.27 -48.46 25.84
N ARG A 127 14.15 -49.21 24.74
CA ARG A 127 15.15 -49.20 23.65
C ARG A 127 14.98 -47.98 22.76
N ILE A 128 16.10 -47.46 22.27
CA ILE A 128 16.10 -46.39 21.27
C ILE A 128 16.16 -47.02 19.89
N SER A 129 15.21 -46.68 19.02
CA SER A 129 15.19 -47.18 17.64
C SER A 129 15.01 -46.03 16.65
N THR A 130 15.42 -46.30 15.42
CA THR A 130 15.32 -45.38 14.29
C THR A 130 14.21 -45.85 13.36
N GLY A 131 13.38 -44.93 12.91
CA GLY A 131 12.33 -45.22 11.95
C GLY A 131 11.90 -44.01 11.14
N THR A 132 10.83 -44.18 10.39
CA THR A 132 10.27 -43.18 9.48
C THR A 132 8.83 -42.89 9.88
N VAL A 133 8.45 -41.62 9.97
CA VAL A 133 7.09 -41.22 10.33
C VAL A 133 6.11 -41.63 9.23
N ARG A 134 5.11 -42.43 9.57
CA ARG A 134 4.02 -42.85 8.67
C ARG A 134 2.66 -42.35 9.09
N PHE A 135 2.48 -42.04 10.36
CA PHE A 135 1.25 -41.50 10.90
C PHE A 135 1.54 -40.48 11.99
N LEU A 136 0.76 -39.40 12.01
CA LEU A 136 0.79 -38.33 13.01
C LEU A 136 -0.66 -38.00 13.36
N GLY A 137 -1.08 -38.29 14.58
CA GLY A 137 -2.44 -38.00 14.99
C GLY A 137 -2.84 -38.63 16.31
N HIS A 138 -4.11 -38.47 16.67
CA HIS A 138 -4.67 -39.08 17.87
C HIS A 138 -5.10 -40.52 17.57
N LEU A 139 -4.74 -41.44 18.46
CA LEU A 139 -5.18 -42.83 18.38
C LEU A 139 -6.55 -42.99 19.06
N GLN A 140 -7.26 -44.06 18.70
CA GLN A 140 -8.59 -44.34 19.24
C GLN A 140 -8.51 -44.56 20.76
N GLY A 141 -9.14 -43.64 21.51
CA GLY A 141 -9.17 -43.65 22.96
C GLY A 141 -7.94 -43.02 23.64
N GLU A 142 -7.05 -42.36 22.89
CA GLU A 142 -5.93 -41.61 23.45
C GLU A 142 -6.14 -40.11 23.28
N ALA A 143 -5.89 -39.33 24.34
CA ALA A 143 -6.00 -37.87 24.33
C ALA A 143 -4.77 -37.19 23.72
N ASP A 144 -3.61 -37.84 23.79
CA ASP A 144 -2.34 -37.30 23.31
C ASP A 144 -2.06 -37.65 21.84
N LEU A 145 -1.26 -36.80 21.18
CA LEU A 145 -0.80 -37.05 19.83
C LEU A 145 0.27 -38.15 19.80
N HIS A 146 0.04 -39.13 18.94
CA HIS A 146 0.88 -40.29 18.74
C HIS A 146 1.52 -40.28 17.35
N LEU A 147 2.75 -40.78 17.31
CA LEU A 147 3.54 -41.02 16.12
C LEU A 147 3.44 -42.49 15.76
N GLY A 148 2.90 -42.80 14.59
CA GLY A 148 3.10 -44.10 13.95
C GLY A 148 4.42 -44.07 13.18
N VAL A 149 5.38 -44.85 13.63
CA VAL A 149 6.72 -44.90 13.06
C VAL A 149 6.98 -46.29 12.49
N GLU A 150 7.46 -46.33 11.25
CA GLU A 150 8.00 -47.54 10.63
C GLU A 150 9.46 -47.68 11.06
N LEU A 151 9.73 -48.66 11.92
CA LEU A 151 11.07 -48.94 12.42
C LEU A 151 11.93 -49.61 11.35
N HIS A 152 13.20 -49.24 11.32
CA HIS A 152 14.17 -49.86 10.41
C HIS A 152 14.67 -51.21 10.94
N ALA A 153 14.71 -51.37 12.26
CA ALA A 153 15.15 -52.60 12.92
C ALA A 153 13.95 -53.46 13.33
N SER A 154 13.96 -54.73 12.89
CA SER A 154 12.87 -55.69 13.06
C SER A 154 12.69 -56.18 14.50
N ASP A 155 13.74 -56.13 15.32
CA ASP A 155 13.76 -56.58 16.72
C ASP A 155 13.00 -55.64 17.67
N ALA A 156 12.70 -54.43 17.22
CA ALA A 156 11.98 -53.40 17.97
C ALA A 156 10.51 -53.26 17.53
N ALA A 157 10.08 -54.00 16.51
CA ALA A 157 8.74 -53.91 15.98
C ALA A 157 7.66 -54.36 16.97
N GLN A 158 6.58 -53.59 17.04
CA GLN A 158 5.53 -53.81 18.04
C GLN A 158 4.15 -54.01 17.42
N CYS A 159 3.93 -53.60 16.16
CA CYS A 159 2.68 -53.80 15.43
C CYS A 159 2.84 -53.73 13.91
N ASP A 160 1.83 -54.21 13.18
CA ASP A 160 1.74 -54.14 11.72
C ASP A 160 1.10 -52.83 11.22
N GLY A 161 1.07 -51.80 12.07
CA GLY A 161 0.41 -50.51 11.80
C GLY A 161 -1.07 -50.43 12.20
N CYS A 162 -1.56 -51.47 12.88
CA CYS A 162 -2.85 -51.49 13.55
C CYS A 162 -2.73 -51.12 15.04
N TYR A 163 -3.70 -50.34 15.54
CA TYR A 163 -3.84 -50.03 16.97
C TYR A 163 -5.30 -50.25 17.39
N LYS A 164 -5.53 -51.12 18.39
CA LYS A 164 -6.87 -51.51 18.91
C LYS A 164 -7.88 -51.93 17.82
N GLY A 165 -7.42 -52.58 16.74
CA GLY A 165 -8.27 -53.07 15.64
C GLY A 165 -8.49 -52.08 14.50
N GLN A 166 -8.03 -50.82 14.63
CA GLN A 166 -8.03 -49.83 13.56
C GLN A 166 -6.66 -49.78 12.87
N SER A 167 -6.66 -49.84 11.54
CA SER A 167 -5.44 -49.64 10.74
C SER A 167 -5.20 -48.14 10.50
N TYR A 168 -3.99 -47.67 10.82
CA TYR A 168 -3.57 -46.29 10.59
C TYR A 168 -2.56 -46.18 9.44
N PHE A 169 -1.75 -47.22 9.25
CA PHE A 169 -0.85 -47.36 8.11
C PHE A 169 -0.63 -48.84 7.82
N GLU A 170 -0.52 -49.23 6.55
CA GLU A 170 -0.38 -50.62 6.12
C GLU A 170 1.09 -50.94 5.82
N LYS A 171 1.74 -51.79 6.63
CA LYS A 171 3.16 -52.19 6.45
C LYS A 171 3.50 -53.54 7.10
N SER A 172 4.60 -54.13 6.63
CA SER A 172 5.13 -55.47 6.98
C SER A 172 5.69 -55.60 8.40
N GLY A 173 4.87 -55.38 9.42
CA GLY A 173 5.16 -55.77 10.80
C GLY A 173 6.37 -55.12 11.47
N TYR A 174 6.74 -53.92 11.03
CA TYR A 174 7.78 -53.09 11.64
C TYR A 174 7.25 -51.75 12.18
N GLY A 175 5.97 -51.67 12.52
CA GLY A 175 5.33 -50.49 13.08
C GLY A 175 5.53 -50.37 14.59
N ALA A 176 5.58 -49.13 15.07
CA ALA A 176 5.41 -48.80 16.47
C ALA A 176 4.63 -47.49 16.62
N PHE A 177 3.73 -47.45 17.60
CA PHE A 177 3.06 -46.22 18.00
C PHE A 177 3.69 -45.67 19.27
N VAL A 178 4.15 -44.42 19.22
CA VAL A 178 4.90 -43.79 20.29
C VAL A 178 4.37 -42.37 20.52
N PRO A 179 4.11 -41.95 21.77
CA PRO A 179 3.73 -40.56 22.07
C PRO A 179 4.80 -39.54 21.65
N PHE A 180 4.39 -38.31 21.33
CA PHE A 180 5.32 -37.25 20.92
C PHE A 180 6.47 -37.01 21.91
N HIS A 181 6.23 -37.07 23.22
CA HIS A 181 7.25 -36.82 24.24
C HIS A 181 8.39 -37.87 24.30
N LYS A 182 8.24 -39.01 23.61
CA LYS A 182 9.29 -40.04 23.50
C LYS A 182 10.12 -39.90 22.23
N LEU A 183 9.87 -38.87 21.42
CA LEU A 183 10.68 -38.53 20.28
C LEU A 183 11.95 -37.83 20.73
N LEU A 184 13.10 -38.33 20.29
CA LEU A 184 14.40 -37.75 20.65
C LEU A 184 14.84 -36.71 19.62
N MET A 185 14.74 -37.04 18.33
CA MET A 185 15.23 -36.18 17.24
C MET A 185 14.61 -36.61 15.91
N ALA A 186 14.55 -35.68 14.97
CA ALA A 186 14.05 -35.89 13.62
C ALA A 186 15.02 -35.32 12.58
N TRP A 187 14.98 -35.86 11.36
CA TRP A 187 15.77 -35.41 10.24
C TRP A 187 15.05 -35.69 8.91
N GLU A 188 15.26 -34.81 7.94
CA GLU A 188 14.65 -34.83 6.60
C GLU A 188 15.32 -35.82 5.66
#